data_AF-A0A7J3I1V9-F1
#
_entry.id   AF-A0A7J3I1V9-F1
#
_cell.length_a   1.000
_cell.length_b   1.000
_cell.length_c   1.000
_cell.angle_alpha   90.00
_cell.angle_beta   90.00
_cell.angle_gamma   90.00
#
_symmetry.space_group_name_H-M   'P 1'
#
loop_
_entity.id
_entity.type
_entity.pdbx_description
1 polymer ?
#
loop_
_entity_poly.entity_id
_entity_poly.type
_entity_poly.pdbx_seq_one_letter_code
_entity_poly.pdbx_strand_id
1 'polypeptide(L)'
;MDPLDFLTEFLNTYSPTGKENEASKFLFRKMQDFGFDARIDQVGNVIGKIGEGRPVIFLCGHIDTVPGFIPVRKVGDEVFGRGAVDAKGPLAAMIMAAREFVGEKLKGTVVVAGVVDEEGASKGIKNIIASGLEADYAIFGEPSNARNIVIGYKGRLHFIVKVETKISHPASPVARNASEEVINAWNRIKSVLAENGRSKLRSPSCSIMSIKGGLSEAEVEVSIRVPFGVTWREIFDKV
;
A
#
# COMPACT_ATOMS: atom_id res chain seq x y z
N MET A 1 -1.27 -12.84 26.61
CA MET A 1 -0.65 -13.44 25.41
C MET A 1 0.65 -12.70 25.13
N ASP A 2 1.73 -13.43 24.88
CA ASP A 2 3.02 -12.88 24.45
C ASP A 2 2.91 -12.27 23.03
N PRO A 3 3.54 -11.10 22.75
CA PRO A 3 3.48 -10.49 21.42
C PRO A 3 4.00 -11.39 20.29
N LEU A 4 5.07 -12.17 20.52
CA LEU A 4 5.63 -13.04 19.48
C LEU A 4 4.73 -14.25 19.23
N ASP A 5 4.05 -14.77 20.25
CA ASP A 5 3.04 -15.81 20.08
C ASP A 5 1.83 -15.30 19.28
N PHE A 6 1.36 -14.08 19.57
CA PHE A 6 0.29 -13.45 18.80
C PHE A 6 0.69 -13.29 17.32
N LEU A 7 1.89 -12.76 17.05
CA LEU A 7 2.38 -12.64 15.69
C LEU A 7 2.50 -14.02 15.01
N THR A 8 3.03 -15.02 15.71
CA THR A 8 3.19 -16.39 15.17
C THR A 8 1.84 -16.98 14.76
N GLU A 9 0.82 -16.87 15.61
CA GLU A 9 -0.54 -17.30 15.25
C GLU A 9 -1.10 -16.49 14.07
N PHE A 10 -0.86 -15.18 14.03
CA PHE A 10 -1.35 -14.33 12.95
C PHE A 10 -0.69 -14.66 11.60
N LEU A 11 0.59 -15.00 11.58
CA LEU A 11 1.30 -15.43 10.36
C LEU A 11 0.83 -16.80 9.87
N ASN A 12 0.40 -17.69 10.76
CA ASN A 12 -0.17 -18.98 10.37
C ASN A 12 -1.52 -18.85 9.64
N THR A 13 -2.19 -17.70 9.76
CA THR A 13 -3.37 -17.38 8.95
C THR A 13 -2.97 -16.81 7.59
N TYR A 14 -2.57 -17.66 6.66
CA TYR A 14 -2.14 -17.21 5.32
C TYR A 14 -3.25 -16.40 4.62
N SER A 15 -2.91 -15.18 4.18
CA SER A 15 -3.86 -14.18 3.68
C SER A 15 -3.31 -13.44 2.47
N PRO A 16 -3.11 -14.12 1.32
CA PRO A 16 -2.75 -13.40 0.12
C PRO A 16 -3.88 -12.43 -0.28
N THR A 17 -3.53 -11.33 -0.93
CA THR A 17 -4.50 -10.33 -1.43
C THR A 17 -5.70 -10.99 -2.13
N GLY A 18 -6.91 -10.64 -1.69
CA GLY A 18 -8.17 -11.23 -2.12
C GLY A 18 -8.61 -12.50 -1.38
N LYS A 19 -7.82 -13.01 -0.42
CA LYS A 19 -8.13 -14.19 0.42
C LYS A 19 -7.95 -13.92 1.92
N GLU A 20 -8.22 -12.70 2.37
CA GLU A 20 -7.95 -12.22 3.73
C GLU A 20 -8.98 -12.65 4.77
N ASN A 21 -10.10 -13.24 4.35
CA ASN A 21 -11.27 -13.47 5.20
C ASN A 21 -10.96 -14.24 6.50
N GLU A 22 -10.18 -15.32 6.43
CA GLU A 22 -9.86 -16.12 7.62
C GLU A 22 -8.90 -15.38 8.56
N ALA A 23 -7.92 -14.65 8.02
CA ALA A 23 -7.04 -13.78 8.82
C ALA A 23 -7.82 -12.62 9.46
N SER A 24 -8.81 -12.08 8.76
CA SER A 24 -9.69 -11.01 9.28
C SER A 24 -10.55 -11.52 10.43
N LYS A 25 -11.16 -12.71 10.29
CA LYS A 25 -11.90 -13.35 11.39
C LYS A 25 -11.02 -13.69 12.59
N PHE A 26 -9.81 -14.18 12.34
CA PHE A 26 -8.83 -14.44 13.40
C PHE A 26 -8.49 -13.15 14.15
N LEU A 27 -8.12 -12.10 13.42
CA LEU A 27 -7.73 -10.83 14.02
C LEU A 27 -8.88 -10.20 14.80
N PHE A 28 -10.10 -10.23 14.25
CA PHE A 28 -11.31 -9.77 14.92
C PHE A 28 -11.51 -10.46 16.27
N ARG A 29 -11.48 -11.80 16.32
CA ARG A 29 -11.61 -12.55 17.58
C ARG A 29 -10.52 -12.18 18.57
N LYS A 30 -9.26 -12.09 18.12
CA LYS A 30 -8.14 -11.68 19.00
C LYS A 30 -8.31 -10.27 19.56
N MET A 31 -8.77 -9.31 18.75
CA MET A 31 -9.04 -7.97 19.23
C MET A 31 -10.21 -7.93 20.23
N GLN A 32 -11.25 -8.75 20.04
CA GLN A 32 -12.31 -8.91 21.05
C GLN A 32 -11.76 -9.52 22.36
N ASP A 33 -10.97 -10.58 22.27
CA ASP A 33 -10.33 -11.23 23.43
C ASP A 33 -9.40 -10.26 24.18
N PHE A 34 -8.80 -9.31 23.46
CA PHE A 34 -7.97 -8.25 24.03
C PHE A 34 -8.78 -7.09 24.62
N GLY A 35 -10.11 -7.06 24.44
CA GLY A 35 -11.02 -6.07 25.03
C GLY A 35 -11.21 -4.79 24.20
N PHE A 36 -10.90 -4.82 22.90
CA PHE A 36 -11.24 -3.74 21.99
C PHE A 36 -12.74 -3.76 21.66
N ASP A 37 -13.35 -2.59 21.44
CA ASP A 37 -14.60 -2.49 20.69
C ASP A 37 -14.29 -2.76 19.21
N ALA A 38 -14.31 -4.05 18.85
CA ALA A 38 -13.88 -4.55 17.55
C ALA A 38 -15.06 -4.86 16.64
N ARG A 39 -14.88 -4.62 15.34
CA ARG A 39 -15.82 -4.96 14.26
C ARG A 39 -15.09 -5.32 12.98
N ILE A 40 -15.76 -6.07 12.10
CA ILE A 40 -15.36 -6.24 10.70
C ILE A 40 -16.28 -5.37 9.84
N ASP A 41 -15.72 -4.59 8.93
CA ASP A 41 -16.53 -3.78 8.00
C ASP A 41 -16.96 -4.55 6.74
N GLN A 42 -17.72 -3.89 5.88
CA GLN A 42 -18.29 -4.47 4.66
C GLN A 42 -17.28 -4.94 3.62
N VAL A 43 -16.01 -4.52 3.70
CA VAL A 43 -14.96 -4.95 2.77
C VAL A 43 -14.01 -5.96 3.38
N GLY A 44 -14.10 -6.21 4.69
CA GLY A 44 -13.29 -7.19 5.42
C GLY A 44 -12.23 -6.56 6.33
N ASN A 45 -12.19 -5.22 6.46
CA ASN A 45 -11.25 -4.59 7.40
C ASN A 45 -11.65 -4.95 8.83
N VAL A 46 -10.66 -5.15 9.69
CA VAL A 46 -10.87 -5.34 11.13
C VAL A 46 -10.51 -4.05 11.83
N ILE A 47 -11.47 -3.47 12.55
CA ILE A 47 -11.32 -2.16 13.21
C ILE A 47 -11.61 -2.37 14.68
N GLY A 48 -10.69 -1.96 15.55
CA GLY A 48 -10.88 -1.95 17.00
C GLY A 48 -10.68 -0.56 17.59
N LYS A 49 -11.49 -0.22 18.59
CA LYS A 49 -11.48 1.08 19.25
C LYS A 49 -11.25 0.93 20.76
N ILE A 50 -10.49 1.87 21.33
CA ILE A 50 -10.30 2.05 22.77
C ILE A 50 -10.46 3.54 23.10
N GLY A 51 -11.16 3.84 24.19
CA GLY A 51 -11.41 5.21 24.63
C GLY A 51 -12.46 5.95 23.81
N GLU A 52 -12.67 7.22 24.13
CA GLU A 52 -13.68 8.08 23.53
C GLU A 52 -13.21 9.53 23.44
N GLY A 53 -13.83 10.31 22.57
CA GLY A 53 -13.50 11.72 22.38
C GLY A 53 -12.23 11.95 21.57
N ARG A 54 -11.67 13.16 21.68
CA ARG A 54 -10.51 13.63 20.91
C ARG A 54 -9.30 13.87 21.82
N PRO A 55 -8.07 13.69 21.31
CA PRO A 55 -7.73 13.40 19.91
C PRO A 55 -7.98 11.94 19.52
N VAL A 56 -8.18 11.69 18.23
CA VAL A 56 -8.26 10.36 17.64
C VAL A 56 -6.90 10.01 17.02
N ILE A 57 -6.27 8.95 17.52
CA ILE A 57 -5.06 8.36 16.96
C ILE A 57 -5.45 7.12 16.16
N PHE A 58 -5.15 7.12 14.87
CA PHE A 58 -5.40 6.00 13.97
C PHE A 58 -4.11 5.21 13.72
N LEU A 59 -4.11 3.94 14.11
CA LEU A 59 -3.03 2.99 13.86
C LEU A 59 -3.48 2.04 12.74
N CYS A 60 -2.80 2.04 11.60
CA CYS A 60 -3.24 1.31 10.41
C CYS A 60 -2.13 0.41 9.88
N GLY A 61 -2.40 -0.86 9.69
CA GLY A 61 -1.55 -1.79 8.94
C GLY A 61 -2.41 -2.70 8.07
N HIS A 62 -1.81 -3.48 7.18
CA HIS A 62 -2.58 -4.36 6.30
C HIS A 62 -2.49 -5.84 6.70
N ILE A 63 -3.58 -6.57 6.44
CA ILE A 63 -3.77 -7.99 6.74
C ILE A 63 -3.28 -8.85 5.58
N ASP A 64 -3.42 -8.35 4.35
CA ASP A 64 -3.04 -9.08 3.16
C ASP A 64 -1.53 -9.18 3.00
N THR A 65 -1.09 -10.11 2.17
CA THR A 65 0.31 -10.30 1.82
C THR A 65 0.44 -10.61 0.33
N VAL A 66 1.60 -10.36 -0.27
CA VAL A 66 1.88 -10.96 -1.58
C VAL A 66 1.81 -12.50 -1.57
N PRO A 67 1.50 -13.15 -2.72
CA PRO A 67 1.54 -14.60 -2.84
C PRO A 67 2.91 -15.19 -2.50
N GLY A 68 2.90 -16.40 -1.94
CA GLY A 68 4.10 -17.19 -1.69
C GLY A 68 4.18 -17.66 -0.25
N PHE A 69 4.55 -18.94 -0.08
CA PHE A 69 4.63 -19.56 1.24
C PHE A 69 6.04 -19.44 1.82
N ILE A 70 6.11 -18.96 3.06
CA ILE A 70 7.31 -18.98 3.89
C ILE A 70 6.89 -19.66 5.21
N PRO A 71 7.49 -20.81 5.58
CA PRO A 71 7.14 -21.51 6.81
C PRO A 71 7.21 -20.60 8.03
N VAL A 72 6.16 -20.64 8.86
CA VAL A 72 6.15 -19.90 10.11
C VAL A 72 7.03 -20.61 11.13
N ARG A 73 8.00 -19.91 11.69
CA ARG A 73 8.86 -20.42 12.76
C ARG A 73 9.23 -19.31 13.74
N LYS A 74 9.23 -19.63 15.03
CA LYS A 74 9.77 -18.79 16.10
C LYS A 74 11.07 -19.41 16.58
N VAL A 75 12.16 -18.66 16.54
CA VAL A 75 13.50 -19.10 17.00
C VAL A 75 14.03 -18.03 17.95
N GLY A 76 13.97 -18.30 19.25
CA GLY A 76 14.22 -17.28 20.27
C GLY A 76 13.26 -16.10 20.10
N ASP A 77 13.83 -14.90 19.92
CA ASP A 77 13.09 -13.64 19.76
C ASP A 77 12.79 -13.30 18.29
N GLU A 78 13.14 -14.18 17.35
CA GLU A 78 12.91 -13.98 15.92
C GLU A 78 11.72 -14.81 15.43
N VAL A 79 10.82 -14.15 14.68
CA VAL A 79 9.68 -14.80 14.02
C VAL A 79 9.85 -14.67 12.50
N PHE A 80 9.77 -15.80 11.81
CA PHE A 80 9.85 -15.89 10.36
C PHE A 80 8.51 -16.33 9.82
N GLY A 81 8.15 -15.84 8.63
CA GLY A 81 6.92 -16.19 7.95
C GLY A 81 6.50 -15.13 6.94
N ARG A 82 5.60 -15.48 6.03
CA ARG A 82 5.02 -14.52 5.09
C ARG A 82 4.17 -13.53 5.88
N GLY A 83 4.51 -12.24 5.79
CA GLY A 83 3.86 -11.17 6.55
C GLY A 83 4.60 -10.74 7.80
N ALA A 84 5.67 -11.45 8.21
CA ALA A 84 6.38 -11.17 9.46
C ALA A 84 6.95 -9.74 9.50
N VAL A 85 7.38 -9.24 8.34
CA VAL A 85 7.83 -7.86 8.14
C VAL A 85 6.72 -7.01 7.52
N ASP A 86 6.02 -7.55 6.51
CA ASP A 86 5.16 -6.77 5.60
C ASP A 86 3.74 -7.35 5.48
N ALA A 87 2.74 -6.83 6.19
CA ALA A 87 2.88 -5.89 7.31
C ALA A 87 2.23 -6.38 8.61
N LYS A 88 2.00 -7.70 8.73
CA LYS A 88 1.42 -8.30 9.93
C LYS A 88 2.26 -8.09 11.18
N GLY A 89 3.60 -8.05 11.07
CA GLY A 89 4.50 -7.73 12.18
C GLY A 89 4.21 -6.35 12.81
N PRO A 90 4.38 -5.26 12.05
CA PRO A 90 4.01 -3.92 12.50
C PRO A 90 2.56 -3.79 12.98
N LEU A 91 1.60 -4.40 12.27
CA LEU A 91 0.20 -4.42 12.69
C LEU A 91 0.01 -5.09 14.06
N ALA A 92 0.64 -6.25 14.26
CA ALA A 92 0.58 -6.95 15.54
C ALA A 92 1.19 -6.10 16.67
N ALA A 93 2.31 -5.42 16.42
CA ALA A 93 2.92 -4.53 17.39
C ALA A 93 2.00 -3.36 17.77
N MET A 94 1.33 -2.73 16.80
CA MET A 94 0.36 -1.66 17.06
C MET A 94 -0.84 -2.14 17.88
N ILE A 95 -1.36 -3.33 17.59
CA ILE A 95 -2.46 -3.93 18.37
C ILE A 95 -2.02 -4.21 19.80
N MET A 96 -0.85 -4.81 19.99
CA MET A 96 -0.33 -5.11 21.33
C MET A 96 -0.04 -3.83 22.12
N ALA A 97 0.47 -2.78 21.49
CA ALA A 97 0.67 -1.49 22.14
C ALA A 97 -0.66 -0.83 22.54
N ALA A 98 -1.67 -0.85 21.65
CA ALA A 98 -2.98 -0.30 21.95
C ALA A 98 -3.70 -1.07 23.07
N ARG A 99 -3.51 -2.40 23.12
CA ARG A 99 -4.08 -3.28 24.15
C ARG A 99 -3.72 -2.85 25.58
N GLU A 100 -2.53 -2.29 25.80
CA GLU A 100 -2.09 -1.83 27.13
C GLU A 100 -2.95 -0.69 27.69
N PHE A 101 -3.79 -0.06 26.86
CA PHE A 101 -4.72 1.00 27.28
C PHE A 101 -6.18 0.53 27.45
N VAL A 102 -6.45 -0.76 27.26
CA VAL A 102 -7.79 -1.33 27.46
C VAL A 102 -8.17 -1.22 28.94
N GLY A 103 -9.31 -0.60 29.22
CA GLY A 103 -9.79 -0.34 30.58
C GLY A 103 -9.19 0.92 31.23
N GLU A 104 -8.19 1.54 30.60
CA GLU A 104 -7.62 2.80 31.08
C GLU A 104 -8.46 4.00 30.69
N LYS A 105 -8.45 5.04 31.53
CA LYS A 105 -9.15 6.30 31.25
C LYS A 105 -8.29 7.20 30.35
N LEU A 106 -8.44 7.01 29.04
CA LEU A 106 -7.79 7.85 28.03
C LEU A 106 -8.44 9.24 27.91
N LYS A 107 -7.63 10.24 27.53
CA LYS A 107 -8.11 11.58 27.17
C LYS A 107 -8.65 11.66 25.74
N GLY A 108 -8.63 10.57 24.99
CA GLY A 108 -9.01 10.52 23.58
C GLY A 108 -9.27 9.09 23.12
N THR A 109 -9.25 8.87 21.81
CA THR A 109 -9.56 7.59 21.18
C THR A 109 -8.34 7.02 20.46
N VAL A 110 -8.08 5.72 20.64
CA VAL A 110 -7.18 4.95 19.78
C VAL A 110 -8.03 4.05 18.88
N VAL A 111 -7.86 4.17 17.57
CA VAL A 111 -8.48 3.30 16.56
C VAL A 111 -7.38 2.51 15.90
N VAL A 112 -7.46 1.18 15.93
CA VAL A 112 -6.54 0.29 15.22
C VAL A 112 -7.28 -0.39 14.08
N ALA A 113 -6.73 -0.37 12.88
CA ALA A 113 -7.29 -1.07 11.73
C ALA A 113 -6.27 -2.00 11.08
N GLY A 114 -6.67 -3.26 10.91
CA GLY A 114 -6.11 -4.16 9.91
C GLY A 114 -6.91 -4.00 8.61
N VAL A 115 -6.32 -3.40 7.58
CA VAL A 115 -6.98 -3.21 6.28
C VAL A 115 -6.72 -4.37 5.34
N VAL A 116 -7.65 -4.64 4.43
CA VAL A 116 -7.49 -5.63 3.36
C VAL A 116 -7.08 -5.00 2.04
N ASP A 117 -6.51 -5.81 1.15
CA ASP A 117 -6.21 -5.45 -0.24
C ASP A 117 -5.28 -4.24 -0.39
N GLU A 118 -4.29 -4.05 0.49
CA GLU A 118 -3.30 -2.97 0.35
C GLU A 118 -2.45 -3.17 -0.91
N GLU A 119 -1.93 -4.39 -1.08
CA GLU A 119 -1.02 -4.79 -2.17
C GLU A 119 -1.71 -4.83 -3.54
N GLY A 120 -3.04 -4.77 -3.54
CA GLY A 120 -3.89 -4.77 -4.71
C GLY A 120 -4.44 -3.37 -5.03
N ALA A 121 -5.76 -3.21 -4.87
CA ALA A 121 -6.45 -1.97 -5.25
C ALA A 121 -6.64 -1.00 -4.07
N SER A 122 -6.06 -1.29 -2.90
CA SER A 122 -6.21 -0.55 -1.65
C SER A 122 -7.68 -0.42 -1.22
N LYS A 123 -8.49 -1.45 -1.46
CA LYS A 123 -9.93 -1.44 -1.15
C LYS A 123 -10.20 -1.13 0.33
N GLY A 124 -9.39 -1.68 1.23
CA GLY A 124 -9.56 -1.53 2.67
C GLY A 124 -9.52 -0.08 3.14
N ILE A 125 -8.41 0.62 2.89
CA ILE A 125 -8.26 2.02 3.32
C ILE A 125 -9.23 2.97 2.61
N LYS A 126 -9.56 2.71 1.34
CA LYS A 126 -10.59 3.47 0.61
C LYS A 126 -11.95 3.38 1.29
N ASN A 127 -12.31 2.20 1.80
CA ASN A 127 -13.55 2.01 2.55
C ASN A 127 -13.55 2.78 3.88
N ILE A 128 -12.43 2.79 4.60
CA ILE A 128 -12.29 3.57 5.84
C ILE A 128 -12.48 5.07 5.57
N ILE A 129 -11.83 5.60 4.54
CA ILE A 129 -11.98 7.01 4.14
C ILE A 129 -13.44 7.31 3.75
N ALA A 130 -14.06 6.46 2.93
CA ALA A 130 -15.45 6.63 2.51
C ALA A 130 -16.45 6.53 3.68
N SER A 131 -16.10 5.81 4.76
CA SER A 131 -16.91 5.71 5.96
C SER A 131 -16.86 6.97 6.85
N GLY A 132 -15.97 7.91 6.55
CA GLY A 132 -15.86 9.19 7.25
C GLY A 132 -15.07 9.12 8.57
N LEU A 133 -14.14 8.16 8.72
CA LEU A 133 -13.25 8.15 9.88
C LEU A 133 -12.38 9.42 9.87
N GLU A 134 -12.56 10.28 10.87
CA GLU A 134 -11.69 11.42 11.13
C GLU A 134 -10.66 11.08 12.21
N ALA A 135 -9.38 11.26 11.88
CA ALA A 135 -8.28 11.09 12.82
C ALA A 135 -7.46 12.38 12.92
N ASP A 136 -7.06 12.76 14.12
CA ASP A 136 -6.16 13.89 14.34
C ASP A 136 -4.70 13.49 14.04
N TYR A 137 -4.37 12.21 14.25
CA TYR A 137 -3.07 11.61 13.93
C TYR A 137 -3.24 10.22 13.31
N ALA A 138 -2.40 9.88 12.34
CA ALA A 138 -2.37 8.55 11.72
C ALA A 138 -0.93 8.00 11.70
N ILE A 139 -0.78 6.73 12.08
CA ILE A 139 0.48 5.98 12.04
C ILE A 139 0.24 4.74 11.19
N PHE A 140 1.04 4.57 10.15
CA PHE A 140 0.96 3.43 9.24
C PHE A 140 2.08 2.45 9.55
N GLY A 141 1.73 1.20 9.81
CA GLY A 141 2.65 0.12 10.14
C GLY A 141 3.29 -0.49 8.90
N GLU A 142 4.10 0.27 8.17
CA GLU A 142 4.88 -0.20 7.04
C GLU A 142 6.34 -0.47 7.45
N PRO A 143 7.06 -1.41 6.81
CA PRO A 143 8.43 -1.72 7.18
C PRO A 143 9.39 -0.57 6.80
N SER A 144 9.74 0.26 7.79
CA SER A 144 10.71 1.36 7.67
C SER A 144 12.05 1.09 8.37
N ASN A 145 12.28 -0.14 8.82
CA ASN A 145 13.30 -0.51 9.83
C ASN A 145 12.95 0.03 11.23
N ALA A 146 13.42 -0.64 12.28
CA ALA A 146 13.08 -0.35 13.68
C ALA A 146 13.57 1.02 14.20
N ARG A 147 14.45 1.71 13.45
CA ARG A 147 15.09 2.97 13.88
C ARG A 147 14.68 4.20 13.07
N ASN A 148 13.82 4.05 12.06
CA ASN A 148 13.43 5.18 11.21
C ASN A 148 11.93 5.41 11.23
N ILE A 149 11.56 6.68 11.17
CA ILE A 149 10.18 7.12 10.98
C ILE A 149 10.08 7.70 9.57
N VAL A 150 9.22 7.12 8.75
CA VAL A 150 8.90 7.65 7.42
C VAL A 150 7.82 8.70 7.58
N ILE A 151 8.19 9.97 7.39
CA ILE A 151 7.27 11.12 7.52
C ILE A 151 6.47 11.41 6.24
N GLY A 152 6.53 10.52 5.26
CA GLY A 152 5.61 10.50 4.13
C GLY A 152 6.11 9.72 2.93
N TYR A 153 5.23 9.60 1.94
CA TYR A 153 5.46 8.90 0.69
C TYR A 153 5.30 9.83 -0.50
N LYS A 154 6.02 9.54 -1.59
CA LYS A 154 5.70 10.13 -2.89
C LYS A 154 4.37 9.57 -3.37
N GLY A 155 3.58 10.40 -4.05
CA GLY A 155 2.40 9.92 -4.78
C GLY A 155 2.79 9.00 -5.93
N ARG A 156 1.81 8.34 -6.53
CA ARG A 156 1.98 7.52 -7.72
C ARG A 156 0.97 7.95 -8.78
N LEU A 157 1.46 8.24 -9.98
CA LEU A 157 0.67 8.39 -11.19
C LEU A 157 0.98 7.19 -12.08
N HIS A 158 -0.05 6.49 -12.52
CA HIS A 158 0.08 5.25 -13.28
C HIS A 158 -0.88 5.26 -14.46
N PHE A 159 -0.37 5.05 -15.67
CA PHE A 159 -1.17 5.10 -16.90
C PHE A 159 -0.53 4.26 -18.01
N ILE A 160 -1.31 3.98 -19.06
CA ILE A 160 -0.86 3.27 -20.25
C ILE A 160 -0.93 4.25 -21.43
N VAL A 161 0.16 4.37 -22.18
CA VAL A 161 0.19 5.07 -23.47
C VAL A 161 0.00 4.03 -24.56
N LYS A 162 -1.03 4.20 -25.38
CA LYS A 162 -1.31 3.34 -26.53
C LYS A 162 -1.11 4.11 -27.81
N VAL A 163 -0.44 3.47 -28.78
CA VAL A 163 -0.22 4.02 -30.11
C VAL A 163 -0.81 3.07 -31.14
N GLU A 164 -1.63 3.62 -32.02
CA GLU A 164 -2.19 2.93 -33.17
C GLU A 164 -1.73 3.65 -34.45
N THR A 165 -1.21 2.89 -35.41
CA THR A 165 -0.79 3.40 -36.72
C THR A 165 -1.45 2.59 -37.82
N LYS A 166 -1.58 3.20 -39.01
CA LYS A 166 -2.05 2.48 -40.19
C LYS A 166 -1.01 1.44 -40.59
N ILE A 167 -1.48 0.21 -40.81
CA ILE A 167 -0.66 -0.89 -41.33
C ILE A 167 -0.03 -0.42 -42.64
N SER A 168 1.29 -0.48 -42.69
CA SER A 168 2.08 -0.10 -43.85
C SER A 168 3.29 -1.02 -43.93
N HIS A 169 3.76 -1.27 -45.15
CA HIS A 169 4.94 -2.10 -45.34
C HIS A 169 6.14 -1.41 -44.67
N PRO A 170 6.93 -2.10 -43.82
CA PRO A 170 8.02 -1.46 -43.06
C PRO A 170 9.08 -0.76 -43.94
N ALA A 171 9.23 -1.18 -45.19
CA ALA A 171 10.12 -0.53 -46.17
C ALA A 171 9.55 0.76 -46.80
N SER A 172 8.33 1.16 -46.45
CA SER A 172 7.72 2.38 -46.97
C SER A 172 8.22 3.62 -46.20
N PRO A 173 8.66 4.69 -46.88
CA PRO A 173 9.16 5.90 -46.23
C PRO A 173 8.08 6.71 -45.48
N VAL A 174 6.80 6.37 -45.68
CA VAL A 174 5.66 6.99 -44.98
C VAL A 174 5.05 6.08 -43.91
N ALA A 175 5.63 4.89 -43.69
CA ALA A 175 5.17 3.98 -42.66
C ALA A 175 5.46 4.56 -41.27
N ARG A 176 4.43 4.62 -40.42
CA ARG A 176 4.62 4.89 -39.00
C ARG A 176 4.58 3.57 -38.24
N ASN A 177 5.66 3.30 -37.53
CA ASN A 177 5.78 2.11 -36.70
C ASN A 177 5.29 2.44 -35.28
N ALA A 178 4.22 1.78 -34.83
CA ALA A 178 3.66 2.03 -33.51
C ALA A 178 4.68 1.79 -32.39
N SER A 179 5.59 0.81 -32.55
CA SER A 179 6.65 0.52 -31.58
C SER A 179 7.65 1.67 -31.46
N GLU A 180 8.01 2.32 -32.56
CA GLU A 180 8.93 3.46 -32.54
C GLU A 180 8.26 4.68 -31.92
N GLU A 181 7.00 4.94 -32.28
CA GLU A 181 6.22 6.06 -31.74
C GLU A 181 5.99 5.93 -30.23
N VAL A 182 5.73 4.72 -29.70
CA VAL A 182 5.59 4.51 -28.26
C VAL A 182 6.91 4.71 -27.51
N ILE A 183 8.04 4.31 -28.12
CA ILE A 183 9.38 4.59 -27.59
C ILE A 183 9.66 6.10 -27.59
N ASN A 184 9.27 6.81 -28.63
CA ASN A 184 9.39 8.27 -28.71
C ASN A 184 8.57 8.97 -27.63
N ALA A 185 7.32 8.53 -27.41
CA ALA A 185 6.49 9.02 -26.32
C ALA A 185 7.16 8.81 -24.95
N TRP A 186 7.67 7.61 -24.68
CA TRP A 186 8.41 7.33 -23.45
C TRP A 186 9.64 8.23 -23.28
N ASN A 187 10.44 8.41 -24.33
CA ASN A 187 11.62 9.28 -24.29
C ASN A 187 11.24 10.73 -23.98
N ARG A 188 10.12 11.22 -24.52
CA ARG A 188 9.59 12.55 -24.21
C ARG A 188 9.19 12.68 -22.75
N ILE A 189 8.43 11.71 -22.21
CA ILE A 189 8.04 11.66 -20.79
C ILE A 189 9.29 11.72 -19.90
N LYS A 190 10.28 10.87 -20.19
CA LYS A 190 11.53 10.80 -19.41
C LYS A 190 12.30 12.13 -19.46
N SER A 191 12.36 12.76 -20.63
CA SER A 191 13.04 14.05 -20.81
C SER A 191 12.37 15.17 -20.00
N VAL A 192 11.05 15.31 -20.09
CA VAL A 192 10.28 16.32 -19.33
C VAL A 192 10.48 16.18 -17.82
N LEU A 193 10.57 14.95 -17.31
CA LEU A 193 10.71 14.70 -15.88
C LEU A 193 12.16 14.82 -15.36
N ALA A 194 13.16 14.80 -16.26
CA ALA A 194 14.58 14.84 -15.90
C ALA A 194 15.03 16.20 -15.32
N GLU A 195 14.31 17.30 -15.59
CA GLU A 195 14.77 18.67 -15.29
C GLU A 195 14.71 19.09 -13.80
N ASN A 196 14.37 18.21 -12.86
CA ASN A 196 14.08 18.62 -11.47
C ASN A 196 15.21 18.27 -10.48
N GLY A 197 16.25 19.11 -10.42
CA GLY A 197 17.38 19.01 -9.50
C GLY A 197 17.15 19.64 -8.12
N ARG A 198 16.24 19.10 -7.29
CA ARG A 198 15.95 19.68 -5.95
C ARG A 198 16.06 18.73 -4.74
N SER A 199 16.25 17.43 -4.97
CA SER A 199 16.59 16.33 -4.01
C SER A 199 15.78 15.07 -4.34
N LYS A 200 16.25 13.87 -3.95
CA LYS A 200 15.54 12.61 -4.23
C LYS A 200 14.06 12.61 -3.82
N LEU A 201 13.67 13.30 -2.74
CA LEU A 201 12.27 13.39 -2.28
C LEU A 201 11.41 14.39 -3.09
N ARG A 202 12.04 15.42 -3.67
CA ARG A 202 11.36 16.49 -4.41
C ARG A 202 11.43 16.35 -5.93
N SER A 203 12.20 15.38 -6.42
CA SER A 203 12.27 15.05 -7.84
C SER A 203 11.25 13.97 -8.21
N PRO A 204 10.50 14.11 -9.32
CA PRO A 204 9.75 12.99 -9.87
C PRO A 204 10.71 11.90 -10.36
N SER A 205 10.20 10.68 -10.46
CA SER A 205 10.92 9.58 -11.12
C SER A 205 9.95 8.74 -11.90
N CYS A 206 10.32 8.31 -13.11
CA CYS A 206 9.47 7.49 -13.97
C CYS A 206 10.10 6.14 -14.27
N SER A 207 9.28 5.13 -14.49
CA SER A 207 9.71 3.78 -14.90
C SER A 207 8.69 3.16 -15.84
N ILE A 208 9.17 2.36 -16.78
CA ILE A 208 8.34 1.46 -17.59
C ILE A 208 8.01 0.25 -16.73
N MET A 209 6.72 -0.08 -16.62
CA MET A 209 6.25 -1.29 -15.93
C MET A 209 6.10 -2.46 -16.92
N SER A 210 5.66 -2.18 -18.14
CA SER A 210 5.57 -3.14 -19.24
C SER A 210 5.61 -2.41 -20.59
N ILE A 211 6.03 -3.12 -21.64
CA ILE A 211 6.00 -2.64 -23.02
C ILE A 211 5.60 -3.78 -23.95
N LYS A 212 4.67 -3.52 -24.87
CA LYS A 212 4.31 -4.43 -25.97
C LYS A 212 4.36 -3.66 -27.27
N GLY A 213 4.98 -4.24 -28.29
CA GLY A 213 5.21 -3.58 -29.56
C GLY A 213 4.72 -4.41 -30.75
N GLY A 214 4.21 -3.71 -31.75
CA GLY A 214 3.85 -4.20 -33.06
C GLY A 214 3.99 -3.08 -34.10
N LEU A 215 3.75 -3.41 -35.38
CA LEU A 215 3.83 -2.44 -36.47
C LEU A 215 2.69 -1.41 -36.42
N SER A 216 1.47 -1.87 -36.15
CA SER A 216 0.24 -1.05 -36.13
C SER A 216 -0.25 -0.72 -34.73
N GLU A 217 0.16 -1.47 -33.71
CA GLU A 217 -0.28 -1.26 -32.33
C GLU A 217 0.89 -1.46 -31.38
N ALA A 218 1.03 -0.56 -30.41
CA ALA A 218 2.00 -0.69 -29.33
C ALA A 218 1.48 0.00 -28.06
N GLU A 219 1.91 -0.49 -26.90
CA GLU A 219 1.59 0.11 -25.61
C GLU A 219 2.79 0.11 -24.67
N VAL A 220 2.90 1.17 -23.85
CA VAL A 220 3.85 1.25 -22.74
C VAL A 220 3.10 1.64 -21.47
N GLU A 221 3.30 0.85 -20.42
CA GLU A 221 2.74 1.12 -19.09
C GLU A 221 3.77 1.91 -18.28
N VAL A 222 3.35 3.06 -17.76
CA VAL A 222 4.22 4.05 -17.15
C VAL A 222 3.81 4.28 -15.70
N SER A 223 4.79 4.25 -14.80
CA SER A 223 4.64 4.62 -13.39
C SER A 223 5.52 5.82 -13.08
N ILE A 224 4.93 6.90 -12.58
CA ILE A 224 5.61 8.11 -12.13
C ILE A 224 5.41 8.27 -10.63
N ARG A 225 6.51 8.47 -9.89
CA ARG A 225 6.48 8.89 -8.49
C ARG A 225 6.31 10.41 -8.43
N VAL A 226 5.19 10.85 -7.88
CA VAL A 226 4.82 12.26 -7.72
C VAL A 226 5.49 12.83 -6.46
N PRO A 227 6.34 13.86 -6.57
CA PRO A 227 7.05 14.40 -5.42
C PRO A 227 6.12 15.16 -4.45
N PHE A 228 6.61 15.39 -3.24
CA PHE A 228 5.90 16.21 -2.25
C PHE A 228 5.66 17.64 -2.74
N GLY A 229 4.47 18.15 -2.43
CA GLY A 229 4.07 19.53 -2.76
C GLY A 229 3.66 19.73 -4.22
N VAL A 230 3.55 18.65 -5.00
CA VAL A 230 3.06 18.68 -6.38
C VAL A 230 1.91 17.68 -6.50
N THR A 231 0.84 18.06 -7.19
CA THR A 231 -0.29 17.17 -7.46
C THR A 231 0.02 16.24 -8.63
N TRP A 232 -0.69 15.11 -8.70
CA TRP A 232 -0.57 14.20 -9.84
C TRP A 232 -1.00 14.88 -11.15
N ARG A 233 -1.95 15.85 -11.11
CA ARG A 233 -2.41 16.61 -12.29
C ARG A 233 -1.30 17.49 -12.85
N GLU A 234 -0.60 18.23 -11.98
CA GLU A 234 0.53 19.06 -12.42
C GLU A 234 1.67 18.25 -13.06
N ILE A 235 1.84 16.98 -12.69
CA ILE A 235 2.77 16.07 -13.36
C ILE A 235 2.18 15.57 -14.67
N PHE A 236 0.91 15.16 -14.68
CA PHE A 236 0.22 14.65 -15.86
C PHE A 236 0.14 15.67 -16.98
N ASP A 237 -0.17 16.94 -16.68
CA ASP A 237 -0.30 18.00 -17.67
C ASP A 237 1.03 18.37 -18.35
N LYS A 238 2.17 17.94 -17.79
CA LYS A 238 3.51 18.16 -18.38
C LYS A 238 3.92 17.07 -19.37
N VAL A 239 3.40 15.86 -19.21
CA VAL A 239 3.85 14.66 -19.94
C VAL A 239 2.94 14.33 -21.10
#